data_AF-M2X7N2-F1
#
_entry.id   AF-M2X7N2-F1
#
_cell.length_a   1.000
_cell.length_b   1.000
_cell.length_c   1.000
_cell.angle_alpha   90.00
_cell.angle_beta   90.00
_cell.angle_gamma   90.00
#
_symmetry.space_group_name_H-M   'P 1'
#
loop_
_entity.id
_entity.type
_entity.pdbx_description
1 polymer ?
#
loop_
_entity_poly.entity_id
_entity_poly.type
_entity_poly.pdbx_seq_one_letter_code
_entity_poly.pdbx_strand_id
1 'polypeptide(L)'
;MCKPCTFLRLLKQPEQSLVVEATKLHVSGEESKLQVNLTELWYSLCKEDKSLTFQDFRNVDPLVPIQPLFSVWNEVLCVVVGDTRALLYLDSLLLFNSSSCPFLLSHVAQHLPKNRTVEWGHEKLHPRIALLEGLVSGIILLLEKELAELEPQLLHSLEALQTAYDYDQLGILRKCSRDLEVLMKKCDSFYNELENVLQDSKLSFWILGKVEGELNPSFDSEKLEQVEALLEPYLQNIRMIGTRCAHLDKASVDVDQAMMLNFDLVRNRFLGFDLLGTLLSCVITFVSVFVGYFGFNLTIPIYSASKGSQYYWYGIVSISCVVIMISSFVLVRWMRNSGLGI
;
A
#
# COMPACT_ATOMS: atom_id res chain seq x y z
N MET A 1 -41.22 -2.36 -18.41
CA MET A 1 -41.09 -1.03 -19.05
C MET A 1 -40.30 -0.11 -18.12
N CYS A 2 -38.97 -0.16 -18.20
CA CYS A 2 -38.11 0.76 -17.44
C CYS A 2 -38.00 2.09 -18.18
N LYS A 3 -38.14 3.19 -17.43
CA LYS A 3 -38.03 4.57 -17.93
C LYS A 3 -36.72 4.75 -18.72
N PRO A 4 -36.72 5.49 -19.84
CA PRO A 4 -35.50 5.75 -20.59
C PRO A 4 -34.57 6.59 -19.71
N CYS A 5 -33.45 5.99 -19.30
CA CYS A 5 -32.42 6.64 -18.51
C CYS A 5 -31.96 7.92 -19.21
N THR A 6 -31.90 9.00 -18.44
CA THR A 6 -31.45 10.36 -18.79
C THR A 6 -30.09 10.40 -19.53
N PHE A 7 -29.35 9.29 -19.55
CA PHE A 7 -28.07 9.11 -20.23
C PHE A 7 -28.16 8.92 -21.76
N LEU A 8 -29.28 8.40 -22.28
CA LEU A 8 -29.54 8.36 -23.74
C LEU A 8 -29.72 9.76 -24.36
N ARG A 9 -29.90 10.79 -23.53
CA ARG A 9 -29.86 12.20 -23.97
C ARG A 9 -28.44 12.74 -24.09
N LEU A 10 -27.47 12.22 -23.34
CA LEU A 10 -26.06 12.62 -23.44
C LEU A 10 -25.35 11.97 -24.63
N LEU A 11 -25.70 10.72 -24.96
CA LEU A 11 -25.21 10.04 -26.18
C LEU A 11 -25.81 10.58 -27.50
N LYS A 12 -26.78 11.50 -27.43
CA LYS A 12 -27.38 12.16 -28.60
C LYS A 12 -26.68 13.47 -28.98
N GLN A 13 -25.62 13.86 -28.27
CA GLN A 13 -24.73 14.94 -28.70
C GLN A 13 -23.53 14.34 -29.46
N PRO A 14 -23.44 14.53 -30.78
CA PRO A 14 -22.44 13.88 -31.64
C PRO A 14 -21.02 14.50 -31.54
N GLU A 15 -20.71 15.31 -30.53
CA GLU A 15 -19.48 16.12 -30.50
C GLU A 15 -18.41 15.68 -29.49
N GLN A 16 -18.64 14.61 -28.72
CA GLN A 16 -17.59 14.01 -27.87
C GLN A 16 -17.54 12.50 -28.07
N SER A 17 -17.04 12.07 -29.22
CA SER A 17 -16.53 10.71 -29.37
C SER A 17 -15.37 10.53 -28.39
N LEU A 18 -15.55 9.69 -27.37
CA LEU A 18 -14.48 9.24 -26.48
C LEU A 18 -13.51 8.37 -27.28
N VAL A 19 -12.58 9.03 -27.97
CA VAL A 19 -11.49 8.40 -28.72
C VAL A 19 -10.37 8.12 -27.74
N VAL A 20 -10.05 6.83 -27.57
CA VAL A 20 -8.94 6.38 -26.72
C VAL A 20 -7.83 5.84 -27.60
N GLU A 21 -6.59 6.18 -27.27
CA GLU A 21 -5.43 5.58 -27.91
C GLU A 21 -5.26 4.14 -27.40
N ALA A 22 -5.25 3.20 -28.33
CA ALA A 22 -4.98 1.79 -28.06
C ALA A 22 -3.84 1.31 -28.95
N THR A 23 -3.05 0.38 -28.44
CA THR A 23 -2.04 -0.31 -29.25
C THR A 23 -2.50 -1.73 -29.49
N LYS A 24 -2.63 -2.10 -30.76
CA LYS A 24 -2.95 -3.46 -31.19
C LYS A 24 -1.67 -4.21 -31.49
N LEU A 25 -1.48 -5.32 -30.82
CA LEU A 25 -0.44 -6.31 -31.10
C LEU A 25 -1.10 -7.51 -31.76
N HIS A 26 -0.71 -7.80 -33.00
CA HIS A 26 -1.15 -9.01 -33.69
C HIS A 26 -0.25 -10.20 -33.31
N VAL A 27 -0.77 -11.43 -33.42
CA VAL A 27 0.01 -12.68 -33.18
C VAL A 27 1.26 -12.79 -34.08
N SER A 28 1.28 -12.08 -35.22
CA SER A 28 2.47 -11.98 -36.09
C SER A 28 3.60 -11.12 -35.51
N GLY A 29 3.38 -10.45 -34.37
CA GLY A 29 4.31 -9.49 -33.79
C GLY A 29 4.24 -8.10 -34.42
N GLU A 30 3.25 -7.83 -35.28
CA GLU A 30 3.02 -6.51 -35.84
C GLU A 30 2.29 -5.60 -34.84
N GLU A 31 2.89 -4.45 -34.57
CA GLU A 31 2.33 -3.41 -33.72
C GLU A 31 1.63 -2.35 -34.58
N SER A 32 0.37 -2.04 -34.24
CA SER A 32 -0.38 -0.95 -34.84
C SER A 32 -1.00 -0.06 -33.78
N LYS A 33 -0.68 1.23 -33.81
CA LYS A 33 -1.34 2.23 -32.96
C LYS A 33 -2.68 2.60 -33.60
N LEU A 34 -3.75 2.47 -32.84
CA LEU A 34 -5.12 2.71 -33.27
C LEU A 34 -5.77 3.73 -32.35
N GLN A 35 -6.51 4.66 -32.94
CA GLN A 35 -7.45 5.49 -32.21
C GLN A 35 -8.80 4.79 -32.25
N VAL A 36 -9.25 4.35 -31.09
CA VAL A 36 -10.45 3.53 -30.96
C VAL A 36 -11.57 4.41 -30.41
N ASN A 37 -12.66 4.51 -31.17
CA ASN A 37 -13.88 5.13 -30.67
C ASN A 37 -14.61 4.13 -29.78
N LEU A 38 -14.66 4.42 -28.48
CA LEU A 38 -15.30 3.58 -27.47
C LEU A 38 -16.78 3.33 -27.79
N THR A 39 -17.48 4.28 -28.43
CA THR A 39 -18.90 4.08 -28.79
C THR A 39 -19.09 3.08 -29.92
N GLU A 40 -18.22 3.08 -30.92
CA GLU A 40 -18.25 2.09 -32.01
C GLU A 40 -17.85 0.70 -31.53
N LEU A 41 -16.85 0.60 -30.65
CA LEU A 41 -16.41 -0.65 -30.05
C LEU A 41 -17.51 -1.27 -29.16
N TRP A 42 -18.25 -0.45 -28.43
CA TRP A 42 -19.44 -0.87 -27.70
C TRP A 42 -20.52 -1.42 -28.64
N TYR A 43 -20.83 -0.71 -29.72
CA TYR A 43 -21.83 -1.15 -30.70
C TYR A 43 -21.46 -2.45 -31.40
N SER A 44 -20.17 -2.71 -31.67
CA SER A 44 -19.73 -3.98 -32.26
C SER A 44 -19.87 -5.14 -31.28
N LEU A 45 -19.46 -4.97 -30.02
CA LEU A 45 -19.51 -6.04 -29.01
C LEU A 45 -20.95 -6.37 -28.58
N CYS A 46 -21.81 -5.37 -28.40
CA CYS A 46 -23.21 -5.58 -28.02
C CYS A 46 -24.09 -6.15 -29.13
N LYS A 47 -23.65 -6.09 -30.40
CA LYS A 47 -24.38 -6.73 -31.50
C LYS A 47 -24.28 -8.25 -31.43
N GLU A 48 -23.20 -8.75 -30.83
CA GLU A 48 -22.90 -10.17 -30.72
C GLU A 48 -23.35 -10.75 -29.38
N ASP A 49 -23.28 -9.98 -28.28
CA ASP A 49 -23.60 -10.48 -26.94
C ASP A 49 -24.64 -9.62 -26.21
N LYS A 50 -25.81 -10.20 -25.91
CA LYS A 50 -26.94 -9.51 -25.24
C LYS A 50 -26.79 -9.44 -23.72
N SER A 51 -25.77 -10.10 -23.16
CA SER A 51 -25.55 -10.21 -21.71
C SER A 51 -24.77 -9.03 -21.12
N LEU A 52 -24.10 -8.24 -21.95
CA LEU A 52 -23.25 -7.12 -21.54
C LEU A 52 -24.07 -5.89 -21.16
N THR A 53 -23.80 -5.35 -19.97
CA THR A 53 -24.42 -4.10 -19.49
C THR A 53 -23.46 -2.93 -19.70
N PHE A 54 -23.99 -1.72 -19.98
CA PHE A 54 -23.18 -0.51 -20.18
C PHE A 54 -22.27 -0.17 -18.97
N GLN A 55 -22.54 -0.73 -17.78
CA GLN A 55 -21.67 -0.63 -16.62
C GLN A 55 -20.34 -1.37 -16.81
N ASP A 56 -20.33 -2.50 -17.51
CA ASP A 56 -19.13 -3.34 -17.73
C ASP A 56 -18.12 -2.64 -18.65
N PHE A 57 -18.61 -1.78 -19.54
CA PHE A 57 -17.79 -1.03 -20.49
C PHE A 57 -17.04 0.15 -19.86
N ARG A 58 -17.52 0.65 -18.71
CA ARG A 58 -16.78 1.65 -17.94
C ARG A 58 -15.42 1.14 -17.49
N ASN A 59 -15.24 -0.18 -17.39
CA ASN A 59 -13.98 -0.80 -17.02
C ASN A 59 -12.94 -0.75 -18.14
N VAL A 60 -13.31 -0.39 -19.37
CA VAL A 60 -12.38 -0.17 -20.50
C VAL A 60 -12.00 1.30 -20.64
N ASP A 61 -12.84 2.22 -20.15
CA ASP A 61 -12.59 3.66 -20.22
C ASP A 61 -11.49 4.09 -19.24
N PRO A 62 -10.32 4.55 -19.71
CA PRO A 62 -9.18 4.94 -18.88
C PRO A 62 -9.49 6.02 -17.83
N LEU A 63 -10.60 6.74 -17.99
CA LEU A 63 -11.02 7.82 -17.08
C LEU A 63 -11.81 7.34 -15.85
N VAL A 64 -12.25 6.08 -15.80
CA VAL A 64 -13.06 5.54 -14.70
C VAL A 64 -12.19 4.79 -13.68
N PRO A 65 -12.38 5.01 -12.36
CA PRO A 65 -11.63 4.32 -11.31
C PRO A 65 -11.86 2.80 -11.31
N ILE A 66 -10.78 2.10 -10.99
CA ILE A 66 -10.52 0.70 -11.34
C ILE A 66 -11.22 -0.26 -10.38
N GLN A 67 -12.00 -1.18 -10.94
CA GLN A 67 -12.20 -2.51 -10.35
C GLN A 67 -11.47 -3.51 -11.25
N PRO A 68 -10.63 -4.39 -10.70
CA PRO A 68 -10.01 -5.42 -11.50
C PRO A 68 -11.09 -6.37 -11.98
N LEU A 69 -10.97 -6.77 -13.24
CA LEU A 69 -11.96 -7.54 -13.93
C LEU A 69 -11.25 -8.48 -14.88
N PHE A 70 -11.42 -9.77 -14.68
CA PHE A 70 -11.26 -10.73 -15.75
C PHE A 70 -12.66 -11.16 -16.16
N SER A 71 -13.05 -10.89 -17.40
CA SER A 71 -14.38 -11.30 -17.89
C SER A 71 -14.34 -11.64 -19.36
N VAL A 72 -14.96 -12.76 -19.70
CA VAL A 72 -15.12 -13.22 -21.08
C VAL A 72 -16.39 -12.60 -21.67
N TRP A 73 -16.22 -11.86 -22.76
CA TRP A 73 -17.25 -11.21 -23.56
C TRP A 73 -17.33 -11.92 -24.92
N ASN A 74 -18.13 -12.99 -24.98
CA ASN A 74 -18.23 -13.88 -26.13
C ASN A 74 -16.85 -14.41 -26.59
N GLU A 75 -16.26 -13.81 -27.63
CA GLU A 75 -14.95 -14.19 -28.19
C GLU A 75 -13.78 -13.30 -27.71
N VAL A 76 -14.05 -12.33 -26.81
CA VAL A 76 -13.06 -11.38 -26.31
C VAL A 76 -12.88 -11.55 -24.82
N LEU A 77 -11.64 -11.77 -24.37
CA LEU A 77 -11.31 -11.76 -22.96
C LEU A 77 -10.89 -10.35 -22.55
N CYS A 78 -11.68 -9.72 -21.66
CA CYS A 78 -11.37 -8.43 -21.08
C CYS A 78 -10.57 -8.62 -19.79
N VAL A 79 -9.43 -7.94 -19.70
CA VAL A 79 -8.51 -7.98 -18.57
C VAL A 79 -8.25 -6.56 -18.11
N VAL A 80 -8.63 -6.27 -16.88
CA VAL A 80 -8.39 -5.00 -16.20
C VAL A 80 -7.67 -5.31 -14.90
N VAL A 81 -6.41 -4.90 -14.78
CA VAL A 81 -5.59 -5.09 -13.57
C VAL A 81 -4.82 -3.82 -13.28
N GLY A 82 -5.19 -3.15 -12.18
CA GLY A 82 -4.61 -1.86 -11.83
C GLY A 82 -4.76 -0.87 -12.99
N ASP A 83 -3.62 -0.35 -13.46
CA ASP A 83 -3.59 0.62 -14.56
C ASP A 83 -3.57 -0.04 -15.94
N THR A 84 -3.50 -1.37 -16.03
CA THR A 84 -3.44 -2.10 -17.29
C THR A 84 -4.83 -2.51 -17.74
N ARG A 85 -5.20 -2.15 -18.97
CA ARG A 85 -6.47 -2.52 -19.60
C ARG A 85 -6.18 -3.19 -20.93
N ALA A 86 -6.66 -4.41 -21.08
CA ALA A 86 -6.37 -5.28 -22.20
C ALA A 86 -7.65 -5.96 -22.69
N LEU A 87 -7.84 -6.00 -24.00
CA LEU A 87 -8.84 -6.84 -24.67
C LEU A 87 -8.08 -7.87 -25.52
N LEU A 88 -8.27 -9.14 -25.21
CA LEU A 88 -7.70 -10.28 -25.90
C LEU A 88 -8.73 -10.80 -26.91
N TYR A 89 -8.45 -10.62 -28.19
CA TYR A 89 -9.15 -11.27 -29.29
C TYR A 89 -8.42 -12.57 -29.67
N LEU A 90 -9.05 -13.36 -30.55
CA LEU A 90 -8.51 -14.64 -31.04
C LEU A 90 -7.05 -14.53 -31.55
N ASP A 91 -6.74 -13.48 -32.31
CA ASP A 91 -5.43 -13.29 -32.97
C ASP A 91 -4.76 -11.94 -32.65
N SER A 92 -5.31 -11.16 -31.70
CA SER A 92 -4.73 -9.87 -31.36
C SER A 92 -5.03 -9.41 -29.95
N LEU A 93 -4.06 -8.74 -29.35
CA LEU A 93 -4.18 -8.06 -28.06
C LEU A 93 -4.35 -6.55 -28.31
N LEU A 94 -5.41 -5.96 -27.76
CA LEU A 94 -5.62 -4.51 -27.70
C LEU A 94 -5.30 -4.02 -26.30
N LEU A 95 -4.26 -3.20 -26.15
CA LEU A 95 -3.93 -2.55 -24.89
C LEU A 95 -4.40 -1.09 -24.93
N PHE A 96 -5.14 -0.70 -23.91
CA PHE A 96 -5.64 0.67 -23.75
C PHE A 96 -4.69 1.47 -22.86
N ASN A 97 -4.41 2.69 -23.29
CA ASN A 97 -3.45 3.63 -22.74
C ASN A 97 -3.20 3.47 -21.23
N SER A 98 -2.13 2.76 -20.92
CA SER A 98 -1.51 2.63 -19.61
C SER A 98 -0.08 3.14 -19.73
N SER A 99 0.42 3.86 -18.73
CA SER A 99 1.84 4.25 -18.62
C SER A 99 2.77 3.03 -18.74
N SER A 100 2.28 1.85 -18.39
CA SER A 100 2.97 0.56 -18.47
C SER A 100 2.90 -0.13 -19.83
N CYS A 101 2.15 0.40 -20.81
CA CYS A 101 1.95 -0.19 -22.13
C CYS A 101 3.24 -0.54 -22.91
N PRO A 102 4.27 0.33 -23.03
CA PRO A 102 5.40 0.02 -23.91
C PRO A 102 6.24 -1.15 -23.38
N PHE A 103 6.38 -1.26 -22.06
CA PHE A 103 7.06 -2.39 -21.44
C PHE A 103 6.27 -3.68 -21.67
N LEU A 104 4.97 -3.66 -21.38
CA LEU A 104 4.10 -4.82 -21.51
C LEU A 104 4.02 -5.30 -22.96
N LEU A 105 3.92 -4.38 -23.94
CA LEU A 105 3.98 -4.69 -25.37
C LEU A 105 5.29 -5.37 -25.75
N SER A 106 6.43 -4.81 -25.33
CA SER A 106 7.73 -5.38 -25.65
C SER A 106 7.93 -6.77 -25.04
N HIS A 107 7.45 -6.97 -23.81
CA HIS A 107 7.51 -8.25 -23.11
C HIS A 107 6.64 -9.28 -23.79
N VAL A 108 5.38 -8.94 -24.07
CA VAL A 108 4.44 -9.83 -24.78
C VAL A 108 4.98 -10.15 -26.17
N ALA A 109 5.45 -9.16 -26.94
CA ALA A 109 6.03 -9.38 -28.27
C ALA A 109 7.30 -10.25 -28.25
N GLN A 110 8.06 -10.25 -27.15
CA GLN A 110 9.21 -11.13 -26.95
C GLN A 110 8.78 -12.56 -26.55
N HIS A 111 7.72 -12.68 -25.75
CA HIS A 111 7.14 -13.95 -25.34
C HIS A 111 6.30 -14.60 -26.44
N LEU A 112 5.81 -13.83 -27.42
CA LEU A 112 5.26 -14.41 -28.64
C LEU A 112 6.37 -15.11 -29.42
N PRO A 113 6.19 -16.39 -29.77
CA PRO A 113 7.17 -17.12 -30.57
C PRO A 113 7.27 -16.47 -31.95
N LYS A 114 8.39 -15.80 -32.23
CA LYS A 114 8.71 -15.19 -33.55
C LYS A 114 8.68 -16.18 -34.72
N ASN A 115 8.65 -17.49 -34.42
CA ASN A 115 8.43 -18.58 -35.36
C ASN A 115 7.58 -19.64 -34.66
N ARG A 116 6.40 -19.95 -35.22
CA ARG A 116 5.56 -21.15 -35.03
C ARG A 116 5.67 -21.92 -33.70
N THR A 117 4.51 -22.09 -33.06
CA THR A 117 4.15 -23.23 -32.20
C THR A 117 5.06 -23.41 -30.99
N VAL A 118 4.63 -22.83 -29.88
CA VAL A 118 5.05 -23.28 -28.55
C VAL A 118 4.59 -24.74 -28.42
N GLU A 119 5.50 -25.68 -28.66
CA GLU A 119 5.32 -27.11 -28.44
C GLU A 119 5.42 -27.36 -26.93
N TRP A 120 4.28 -27.50 -26.26
CA TRP A 120 4.23 -28.15 -24.94
C TRP A 120 3.91 -29.61 -25.18
N GLY A 121 4.95 -30.44 -25.25
CA GLY A 121 4.80 -31.84 -25.68
C GLY A 121 4.59 -31.97 -27.19
N HIS A 122 3.63 -32.79 -27.62
CA HIS A 122 3.34 -33.11 -29.04
C HIS A 122 2.20 -32.27 -29.67
N GLU A 123 1.55 -31.37 -28.91
CA GLU A 123 0.46 -30.53 -29.42
C GLU A 123 0.82 -29.05 -29.46
N LYS A 124 0.27 -28.35 -30.47
CA LYS A 124 0.48 -26.92 -30.71
C LYS A 124 -0.49 -26.13 -29.83
N LEU A 125 0.03 -25.37 -28.85
CA LEU A 125 -0.81 -24.42 -28.11
C LEU A 125 -1.44 -23.40 -29.06
N HIS A 126 -2.70 -23.08 -28.81
CA HIS A 126 -3.42 -22.08 -29.60
C HIS A 126 -2.83 -20.69 -29.33
N PRO A 127 -2.68 -19.81 -30.35
CA PRO A 127 -2.07 -18.48 -30.20
C PRO A 127 -2.69 -17.61 -29.09
N ARG A 128 -3.99 -17.79 -28.82
CA ARG A 128 -4.71 -17.13 -27.71
C ARG A 128 -4.14 -17.42 -26.33
N ILE A 129 -3.66 -18.64 -26.08
CA ILE A 129 -3.09 -19.03 -24.78
C ILE A 129 -1.72 -18.38 -24.61
N ALA A 130 -0.92 -18.32 -25.68
CA ALA A 130 0.38 -17.63 -25.65
C ALA A 130 0.23 -16.11 -25.41
N LEU A 131 -0.82 -15.49 -25.96
CA LEU A 131 -1.15 -14.09 -25.67
C LEU A 131 -1.57 -13.89 -24.21
N LEU A 132 -2.41 -14.78 -23.69
CA LEU A 132 -2.84 -14.74 -22.29
C LEU A 132 -1.65 -14.94 -21.33
N GLU A 133 -0.82 -15.94 -21.60
CA GLU A 133 0.39 -16.22 -20.82
C GLU A 133 1.35 -15.02 -20.83
N GLY A 134 1.62 -14.45 -22.00
CA GLY A 134 2.46 -13.26 -22.12
C GLY A 134 1.89 -12.07 -21.35
N LEU A 135 0.57 -11.86 -21.39
CA LEU A 135 -0.10 -10.79 -20.65
C LEU A 135 0.02 -11.01 -19.13
N VAL A 136 -0.31 -12.20 -18.63
CA VAL A 136 -0.22 -12.57 -17.21
C VAL A 136 1.22 -12.46 -16.71
N SER A 137 2.18 -13.00 -17.47
CA SER A 137 3.61 -12.89 -17.18
C SER A 137 4.06 -11.43 -17.13
N GLY A 138 3.63 -10.60 -18.09
CA GLY A 138 3.96 -9.18 -18.11
C GLY A 138 3.40 -8.40 -16.92
N ILE A 139 2.17 -8.71 -16.50
CA ILE A 139 1.55 -8.12 -15.31
C ILE A 139 2.32 -8.53 -14.04
N ILE A 140 2.70 -9.80 -13.91
CA ILE A 140 3.49 -10.29 -12.77
C ILE A 140 4.83 -9.56 -12.71
N LEU A 141 5.51 -9.41 -13.85
CA LEU A 141 6.80 -8.71 -13.91
C LEU A 141 6.68 -7.23 -13.53
N LEU A 142 5.55 -6.58 -13.85
CA LEU A 142 5.25 -5.23 -13.39
C LEU A 142 5.07 -5.17 -11.86
N LEU A 143 4.34 -6.12 -11.28
CA LEU A 143 4.17 -6.21 -9.82
C LEU A 143 5.49 -6.49 -9.11
N GLU A 144 6.33 -7.37 -9.66
CA GLU A 144 7.68 -7.64 -9.15
C GLU A 144 8.57 -6.41 -9.20
N LYS A 145 8.47 -5.63 -10.28
CA LYS A 145 9.21 -4.38 -10.42
C LYS A 145 8.78 -3.34 -9.39
N GLU A 146 7.47 -3.16 -9.18
CA GLU A 146 6.95 -2.29 -8.11
C GLU A 146 7.50 -2.71 -6.74
N LEU A 147 7.53 -4.01 -6.43
CA LEU A 147 8.12 -4.52 -5.18
C LEU A 147 9.64 -4.26 -5.11
N ALA A 148 10.38 -4.51 -6.18
CA ALA A 148 11.83 -4.34 -6.23
C ALA A 148 12.28 -2.88 -6.07
N GLU A 149 11.41 -1.91 -6.40
CA GLU A 149 11.67 -0.49 -6.16
C GLU A 149 11.41 -0.09 -4.69
N LEU A 150 10.41 -0.69 -4.04
CA LEU A 150 10.02 -0.39 -2.66
C LEU A 150 10.91 -1.08 -1.62
N GLU A 151 11.26 -2.35 -1.86
CA GLU A 151 12.04 -3.20 -0.95
C GLU A 151 13.36 -2.54 -0.45
N PRO A 152 14.25 -2.00 -1.32
CA PRO A 152 15.49 -1.39 -0.84
C PRO A 152 15.26 -0.11 -0.04
N GLN A 153 14.24 0.68 -0.38
CA GLN A 153 13.90 1.91 0.35
C GLN A 153 13.42 1.58 1.77
N LEU A 154 12.61 0.53 1.89
CA LEU A 154 12.14 0.04 3.17
C LEU A 154 13.29 -0.48 4.03
N LEU A 155 14.12 -1.37 3.47
CA LEU A 155 15.24 -1.97 4.20
C LEU A 155 16.24 -0.91 4.71
N HIS A 156 16.55 0.08 3.87
CA HIS A 156 17.38 1.21 4.28
C HIS A 156 16.75 2.00 5.44
N SER A 157 15.44 2.27 5.36
CA SER A 157 14.71 3.01 6.42
C SER A 157 14.65 2.20 7.73
N LEU A 158 14.44 0.88 7.64
CA LEU A 158 14.44 -0.02 8.78
C LEU A 158 15.81 -0.07 9.48
N GLU A 159 16.90 -0.16 8.72
CA GLU A 159 18.27 -0.15 9.28
C GLU A 159 18.61 1.21 9.92
N ALA A 160 18.22 2.31 9.27
CA ALA A 160 18.40 3.65 9.83
C ALA A 160 17.66 3.81 11.16
N LEU A 161 16.42 3.31 11.28
CA LEU A 161 15.62 3.40 12.50
C LEU A 161 16.09 2.48 13.62
N GLN A 162 16.77 1.37 13.30
CA GLN A 162 17.42 0.52 14.30
C GLN A 162 18.65 1.19 14.92
N THR A 163 19.35 2.05 14.17
CA THR A 163 20.58 2.72 14.61
C THR A 163 20.34 4.09 15.23
N ALA A 164 19.37 4.86 14.69
CA ALA A 164 19.03 6.19 15.16
C ALA A 164 17.51 6.41 15.15
N TYR A 165 16.98 6.92 16.26
CA TYR A 165 15.56 7.26 16.39
C TYR A 165 15.27 8.60 15.72
N ASP A 166 15.01 8.58 14.40
CA ASP A 166 14.68 9.76 13.59
C ASP A 166 13.21 9.75 13.10
N TYR A 167 12.48 10.83 13.38
CA TYR A 167 11.08 11.00 12.97
C TYR A 167 10.91 11.08 11.44
N ASP A 168 11.91 11.60 10.72
CA ASP A 168 11.82 11.76 9.26
C ASP A 168 11.87 10.40 8.56
N GLN A 169 12.76 9.51 9.00
CA GLN A 169 12.82 8.12 8.52
C GLN A 169 11.55 7.34 8.84
N LEU A 170 10.90 7.62 9.97
CA LEU A 170 9.60 7.02 10.32
C LEU A 170 8.50 7.45 9.33
N GLY A 171 8.53 8.69 8.85
CA GLY A 171 7.63 9.18 7.82
C GLY A 171 7.81 8.44 6.48
N ILE A 172 9.05 8.21 6.08
CA ILE A 172 9.41 7.43 4.88
C ILE A 172 8.97 5.97 5.04
N LEU A 173 9.25 5.35 6.18
CA LEU A 173 8.84 3.98 6.49
C LEU A 173 7.31 3.81 6.36
N ARG A 174 6.54 4.70 6.98
CA ARG A 174 5.07 4.67 6.89
C ARG A 174 4.54 4.92 5.48
N LYS A 175 5.25 5.73 4.68
CA LYS A 175 4.90 5.92 3.26
C LYS A 175 5.11 4.61 2.50
N CYS A 176 6.26 3.98 2.66
CA CYS A 176 6.58 2.72 2.00
C CYS A 176 5.62 1.58 2.43
N SER A 177 5.25 1.51 3.71
CA SER A 177 4.25 0.54 4.21
C SER A 177 2.88 0.74 3.55
N ARG A 178 2.39 1.97 3.41
CA ARG A 178 1.15 2.24 2.63
C ARG A 178 1.27 1.81 1.18
N ASP A 179 2.42 2.06 0.55
CA ASP A 179 2.65 1.67 -0.84
C ASP A 179 2.69 0.12 -0.99
N LEU A 180 3.25 -0.60 0.00
CA LEU A 180 3.18 -2.07 0.09
C LEU A 180 1.75 -2.58 0.28
N GLU A 181 0.93 -1.95 1.13
CA GLU A 181 -0.48 -2.34 1.28
C GLU A 181 -1.27 -2.17 -0.03
N VAL A 182 -1.00 -1.11 -0.79
CA VAL A 182 -1.61 -0.91 -2.11
C VAL A 182 -1.20 -2.02 -3.07
N LEU A 183 0.09 -2.36 -3.10
CA LEU A 183 0.60 -3.47 -3.93
C LEU A 183 0.02 -4.83 -3.52
N MET A 184 -0.12 -5.10 -2.22
CA MET A 184 -0.78 -6.30 -1.72
C MET A 184 -2.22 -6.40 -2.21
N LYS A 185 -2.99 -5.32 -2.09
CA LYS A 185 -4.37 -5.28 -2.60
C LYS A 185 -4.43 -5.52 -4.11
N LYS A 186 -3.49 -4.98 -4.89
CA LYS A 186 -3.38 -5.28 -6.32
C LYS A 186 -3.14 -6.77 -6.56
N CYS A 187 -2.21 -7.39 -5.82
CA CYS A 187 -1.88 -8.81 -5.94
C CYS A 187 -3.07 -9.70 -5.57
N ASP A 188 -3.71 -9.46 -4.43
CA ASP A 188 -4.88 -10.22 -3.96
C ASP A 188 -6.02 -10.13 -4.96
N SER A 189 -6.26 -8.94 -5.49
CA SER A 189 -7.35 -8.75 -6.44
C SER A 189 -7.05 -9.38 -7.79
N PHE A 190 -5.80 -9.33 -8.25
CA PHE A 190 -5.41 -10.02 -9.47
C PHE A 190 -5.48 -11.55 -9.31
N TYR A 191 -5.02 -12.07 -8.17
CA TYR A 191 -5.11 -13.48 -7.82
C TYR A 191 -6.57 -13.96 -7.84
N ASN A 192 -7.46 -13.28 -7.12
CA ASN A 192 -8.87 -13.67 -7.00
C ASN A 192 -9.58 -13.63 -8.36
N GLU A 193 -9.34 -12.58 -9.16
CA GLU A 193 -9.96 -12.49 -10.48
C GLU A 193 -9.45 -13.55 -11.46
N LEU A 194 -8.15 -13.86 -11.42
CA LEU A 194 -7.57 -14.91 -12.27
C LEU A 194 -8.08 -16.31 -11.85
N GLU A 195 -8.17 -16.58 -10.55
CA GLU A 195 -8.73 -17.82 -10.01
C GLU A 195 -10.22 -17.96 -10.35
N ASN A 196 -11.01 -16.89 -10.21
CA ASN A 196 -12.42 -16.86 -10.58
C ASN A 196 -12.62 -17.16 -12.06
N VAL A 197 -11.78 -16.59 -12.93
CA VAL A 197 -11.90 -16.79 -14.37
C VAL A 197 -11.44 -18.16 -14.83
N LEU A 198 -10.45 -18.76 -14.19
CA LEU A 198 -10.10 -20.17 -14.42
C LEU A 198 -11.26 -21.11 -14.09
N GLN A 199 -12.07 -20.79 -13.07
CA GLN A 199 -13.24 -21.56 -12.69
C GLN A 199 -14.50 -21.27 -13.54
N ASP A 200 -14.48 -20.21 -14.37
CA ASP A 200 -15.63 -19.80 -15.18
C ASP A 200 -15.79 -20.72 -16.40
N SER A 201 -17.00 -21.26 -16.58
CA SER A 201 -17.34 -22.04 -17.77
C SER A 201 -17.15 -21.25 -19.06
N LYS A 202 -17.33 -19.92 -19.04
CA LYS A 202 -17.10 -19.05 -20.21
C LYS A 202 -15.66 -19.06 -20.70
N LEU A 203 -14.70 -19.13 -19.78
CA LEU A 203 -13.28 -19.21 -20.15
C LEU A 203 -13.00 -20.51 -20.89
N SER A 204 -13.59 -21.63 -20.45
CA SER A 204 -13.42 -22.91 -21.13
C SER A 204 -13.86 -22.85 -22.60
N PHE A 205 -14.99 -22.19 -22.89
CA PHE A 205 -15.46 -21.97 -24.26
C PHE A 205 -14.50 -21.07 -25.06
N TRP A 206 -14.01 -19.99 -24.45
CA TRP A 206 -13.07 -19.05 -25.09
C TRP A 206 -11.71 -19.69 -25.41
N ILE A 207 -11.15 -20.48 -24.49
CA ILE A 207 -9.88 -21.20 -24.67
C ILE A 207 -10.01 -22.24 -25.79
N LEU A 208 -11.13 -22.94 -25.86
CA LEU A 208 -11.37 -23.99 -26.85
C LEU A 208 -11.84 -23.44 -28.20
N GLY A 209 -12.38 -22.21 -28.25
CA GLY A 209 -12.96 -21.60 -29.45
C GLY A 209 -14.18 -22.35 -29.93
N LYS A 210 -14.94 -22.90 -28.99
CA LYS A 210 -16.15 -23.67 -29.25
C LYS A 210 -17.37 -22.88 -28.82
N VAL A 211 -18.46 -23.06 -29.57
CA VAL A 211 -19.76 -22.48 -29.22
C VAL A 211 -20.36 -23.25 -28.03
N GLU A 212 -21.11 -22.53 -27.20
CA GLU A 212 -21.77 -23.06 -26.01
C GLU A 212 -22.65 -24.28 -26.38
N GLY A 213 -22.28 -25.48 -25.87
CA GLY A 213 -22.99 -26.74 -26.11
C GLY A 213 -22.29 -27.77 -27.00
N GLU A 214 -21.14 -27.45 -27.62
CA GLU A 214 -20.37 -28.40 -28.46
C GLU A 214 -19.18 -29.06 -27.75
N LEU A 215 -19.16 -29.01 -26.41
CA LEU A 215 -18.08 -29.61 -25.64
C LEU A 215 -18.14 -31.13 -25.70
N ASN A 216 -17.03 -31.74 -26.10
CA ASN A 216 -16.82 -33.17 -25.97
C ASN A 216 -16.19 -33.42 -24.60
N PRO A 217 -16.93 -33.94 -23.62
CA PRO A 217 -16.58 -33.83 -22.20
C PRO A 217 -15.26 -34.51 -21.82
N SER A 218 -14.80 -35.50 -22.59
CA SER A 218 -13.54 -36.20 -22.33
C SER A 218 -12.31 -35.45 -22.86
N PHE A 219 -12.32 -35.04 -24.13
CA PHE A 219 -11.16 -34.41 -24.77
C PHE A 219 -10.98 -32.94 -24.37
N ASP A 220 -12.07 -32.21 -24.17
CA ASP A 220 -12.02 -30.80 -23.83
C ASP A 220 -11.62 -30.58 -22.36
N SER A 221 -11.93 -31.54 -21.48
CA SER A 221 -11.50 -31.51 -20.08
C SER A 221 -9.98 -31.65 -19.94
N GLU A 222 -9.35 -32.53 -20.73
CA GLU A 222 -7.89 -32.72 -20.70
C GLU A 222 -7.14 -31.44 -21.16
N LYS A 223 -7.67 -30.75 -22.17
CA LYS A 223 -7.10 -29.48 -22.66
C LYS A 223 -7.28 -28.34 -21.66
N LEU A 224 -8.42 -28.27 -21.00
CA LEU A 224 -8.67 -27.27 -19.97
C LEU A 224 -7.74 -27.49 -18.77
N GLU A 225 -7.59 -28.74 -18.32
CA GLU A 225 -6.67 -29.12 -17.24
C GLU A 225 -5.22 -28.74 -17.56
N GLN A 226 -4.79 -28.91 -18.82
CA GLN A 226 -3.45 -28.47 -19.26
C GLN A 226 -3.28 -26.95 -19.19
N VAL A 227 -4.30 -26.16 -19.51
CA VAL A 227 -4.24 -24.70 -19.41
C VAL A 227 -4.28 -24.23 -17.96
N GLU A 228 -5.08 -24.87 -17.11
CA GLU A 228 -5.04 -24.61 -15.66
C GLU A 228 -3.65 -24.92 -15.08
N ALA A 229 -3.06 -26.06 -15.44
CA ALA A 229 -1.71 -26.43 -15.03
C ALA A 229 -0.63 -25.45 -15.53
N LEU A 230 -0.84 -24.84 -16.71
CA LEU A 230 0.02 -23.78 -17.24
C LEU A 230 -0.09 -22.48 -16.43
N LEU A 231 -1.30 -22.12 -15.97
CA LEU A 231 -1.54 -20.87 -15.25
C LEU A 231 -1.26 -20.95 -13.74
N GLU A 232 -1.31 -22.14 -13.15
CA GLU A 232 -1.00 -22.40 -11.74
C GLU A 232 0.35 -21.80 -11.27
N PRO A 233 1.51 -21.98 -11.96
CA PRO A 233 2.76 -21.38 -11.52
C PRO A 233 2.70 -19.84 -11.47
N TYR A 234 1.93 -19.21 -12.35
CA TYR A 234 1.73 -17.76 -12.33
C TYR A 234 0.89 -17.31 -11.12
N LEU A 235 -0.16 -18.06 -10.77
CA LEU A 235 -0.93 -17.85 -9.53
C LEU A 235 -0.07 -17.96 -8.28
N GLN A 236 0.82 -18.96 -8.23
CA GLN A 236 1.77 -19.12 -7.11
C GLN A 236 2.77 -17.95 -7.03
N ASN A 237 3.25 -17.44 -8.17
CA ASN A 237 4.13 -16.27 -8.18
C ASN A 237 3.44 -15.02 -7.63
N ILE A 238 2.17 -14.77 -8.00
CA ILE A 238 1.39 -13.65 -7.47
C ILE A 238 1.26 -13.76 -5.94
N ARG A 239 0.94 -14.95 -5.42
CA ARG A 239 0.87 -15.20 -3.97
C ARG A 239 2.21 -14.98 -3.27
N MET A 240 3.31 -15.40 -3.90
CA MET A 240 4.66 -15.21 -3.37
C MET A 240 4.98 -13.72 -3.22
N ILE A 241 4.67 -12.90 -4.23
CA ILE A 241 4.84 -11.44 -4.20
C ILE A 241 4.01 -10.83 -3.06
N GLY A 242 2.73 -11.20 -2.95
CA GLY A 242 1.85 -10.74 -1.87
C GLY A 242 2.38 -11.11 -0.48
N THR A 243 2.88 -12.34 -0.32
CA THR A 243 3.47 -12.83 0.93
C THR A 243 4.75 -12.07 1.31
N ARG A 244 5.61 -11.77 0.33
CA ARG A 244 6.80 -10.93 0.56
C ARG A 244 6.43 -9.53 1.02
N CYS A 245 5.42 -8.92 0.39
CA CYS A 245 4.91 -7.61 0.81
C CYS A 245 4.38 -7.65 2.26
N ALA A 246 3.60 -8.69 2.61
CA ALA A 246 3.07 -8.85 3.96
C ALA A 246 4.16 -9.01 5.03
N HIS A 247 5.26 -9.69 4.71
CA HIS A 247 6.41 -9.81 5.61
C HIS A 247 7.11 -8.47 5.83
N LEU A 248 7.32 -7.70 4.76
CA LEU A 248 7.95 -6.39 4.81
C LEU A 248 7.07 -5.37 5.58
N ASP A 249 5.77 -5.38 5.34
CA ASP A 249 4.82 -4.53 6.05
C ASP A 249 4.80 -4.85 7.55
N LYS A 250 4.76 -6.14 7.91
CA LYS A 250 4.83 -6.55 9.31
C LYS A 250 6.12 -6.05 9.99
N ALA A 251 7.27 -6.18 9.34
CA ALA A 251 8.53 -5.67 9.88
C ALA A 251 8.49 -4.14 10.07
N SER A 252 7.86 -3.41 9.15
CA SER A 252 7.63 -1.97 9.28
C SER A 252 6.76 -1.62 10.48
N VAL A 253 5.63 -2.31 10.65
CA VAL A 253 4.71 -2.10 11.78
C VAL A 253 5.40 -2.39 13.11
N ASP A 254 6.18 -3.46 13.19
CA ASP A 254 6.91 -3.83 14.40
C ASP A 254 7.92 -2.74 14.81
N VAL A 255 8.66 -2.17 13.83
CA VAL A 255 9.61 -1.06 14.09
C VAL A 255 8.89 0.22 14.47
N ASP A 256 7.78 0.57 13.80
CA ASP A 256 6.97 1.75 14.13
C ASP A 256 6.46 1.69 15.58
N GLN A 257 5.95 0.53 16.00
CA GLN A 257 5.50 0.30 17.36
C GLN A 257 6.64 0.42 18.39
N ALA A 258 7.79 -0.19 18.11
CA ALA A 258 8.97 -0.10 18.98
C ALA A 258 9.45 1.35 19.13
N MET A 259 9.39 2.13 18.06
CA MET A 259 9.78 3.54 18.09
C MET A 259 8.79 4.40 18.86
N MET A 260 7.47 4.19 18.68
CA MET A 260 6.45 4.87 19.48
C MET A 260 6.65 4.63 20.97
N LEU A 261 6.94 3.39 21.37
CA LEU A 261 7.25 3.07 22.77
C LEU A 261 8.46 3.83 23.30
N ASN A 262 9.54 3.92 22.50
CA ASN A 262 10.72 4.69 22.89
C ASN A 262 10.41 6.19 23.06
N PHE A 263 9.60 6.76 22.17
CA PHE A 263 9.18 8.15 22.30
C PHE A 263 8.31 8.40 23.53
N ASP A 264 7.43 7.47 23.87
CA ASP A 264 6.66 7.54 25.12
C ASP A 264 7.56 7.45 26.34
N LEU A 265 8.61 6.62 26.32
CA LEU A 265 9.61 6.56 27.40
C LEU A 265 10.38 7.87 27.54
N VAL A 266 10.84 8.45 26.42
CA VAL A 266 11.54 9.74 26.42
C VAL A 266 10.64 10.85 26.96
N ARG A 267 9.37 10.90 26.51
CA ARG A 267 8.37 11.85 27.02
C ARG A 267 8.11 11.65 28.51
N ASN A 268 7.95 10.42 28.96
CA ASN A 268 7.74 10.10 30.37
C ASN A 268 8.95 10.51 31.22
N ARG A 269 10.17 10.37 30.69
CA ARG A 269 11.39 10.87 31.34
C ARG A 269 11.37 12.39 31.47
N PHE A 270 11.00 13.12 30.42
CA PHE A 270 10.88 14.58 30.48
C PHE A 270 9.78 15.04 31.45
N LEU A 271 8.65 14.33 31.51
CA LEU A 271 7.60 14.61 32.48
C LEU A 271 8.09 14.37 33.92
N GLY A 272 8.91 13.34 34.13
CA GLY A 272 9.60 13.11 35.40
C GLY A 272 10.54 14.27 35.76
N PHE A 273 11.29 14.81 34.80
CA PHE A 273 12.15 15.98 35.03
C PHE A 273 11.36 17.25 35.34
N ASP A 274 10.23 17.48 34.66
CA ASP A 274 9.38 18.64 34.93
C ASP A 274 8.73 18.58 36.32
N LEU A 275 8.25 17.40 36.72
CA LEU A 275 7.77 17.15 38.08
C LEU A 275 8.87 17.41 39.12
N LEU A 276 10.11 16.99 38.84
CA LEU A 276 11.24 17.29 39.71
C LEU A 276 11.49 18.80 39.81
N GLY A 277 11.51 19.52 38.68
CA GLY A 277 11.71 20.96 38.65
C GLY A 277 10.65 21.68 39.47
N THR A 278 9.39 21.27 39.32
CA THR A 278 8.26 21.78 40.10
C THR A 278 8.44 21.52 41.58
N LEU A 279 8.83 20.30 41.99
CA LEU A 279 9.03 19.96 43.39
C LEU A 279 10.19 20.76 44.01
N LEU A 280 11.30 20.91 43.30
CA LEU A 280 12.43 21.72 43.73
C LEU A 280 12.07 23.21 43.87
N SER A 281 11.30 23.75 42.91
CA SER A 281 10.79 25.12 42.99
C SER A 281 9.85 25.34 44.17
N CYS A 282 9.03 24.33 44.52
CA CYS A 282 8.15 24.37 45.68
C CYS A 282 8.95 24.45 46.99
N VAL A 283 10.01 23.64 47.13
CA VAL A 283 10.93 23.68 48.29
C VAL A 283 11.59 25.05 48.40
N ILE A 284 12.13 25.59 47.30
CA ILE A 284 12.76 26.91 47.28
C ILE A 284 11.75 28.00 47.65
N THR A 285 10.53 27.93 47.13
CA THR A 285 9.46 28.90 47.43
C THR A 285 9.11 28.87 48.92
N PHE A 286 8.99 27.67 49.51
CA PHE A 286 8.73 27.52 50.95
C PHE A 286 9.83 28.15 51.81
N VAL A 287 11.10 27.90 51.48
CA VAL A 287 12.23 28.53 52.18
C VAL A 287 12.26 30.03 51.95
N SER A 288 11.94 30.51 50.75
CA SER A 288 11.89 31.93 50.41
C SER A 288 10.82 32.68 51.20
N VAL A 289 9.64 32.07 51.37
CA VAL A 289 8.57 32.63 52.23
C VAL A 289 9.03 32.69 53.69
N PHE A 290 9.72 31.66 54.18
CA PHE A 290 10.27 31.64 55.54
C PHE A 290 11.34 32.73 55.75
N VAL A 291 12.30 32.84 54.84
CA VAL A 291 13.33 33.89 54.85
C VAL A 291 12.69 35.27 54.74
N GLY A 292 11.68 35.45 53.89
CA GLY A 292 10.93 36.70 53.75
C GLY A 292 10.21 37.10 55.03
N TYR A 293 9.55 36.15 55.71
CA TYR A 293 8.87 36.39 57.00
C TYR A 293 9.83 36.92 58.07
N PHE A 294 11.02 36.34 58.19
CA PHE A 294 12.04 36.79 59.16
C PHE A 294 12.91 37.96 58.66
N GLY A 295 12.90 38.24 57.35
CA GLY A 295 13.56 39.39 56.74
C GLY A 295 12.80 40.70 56.93
N PHE A 296 11.52 40.64 57.30
CA PHE A 296 10.80 41.83 57.74
C PHE A 296 11.40 42.36 59.04
N ASN A 297 11.62 43.68 59.11
CA ASN A 297 12.16 44.38 60.27
C ASN A 297 11.15 44.43 61.43
N LEU A 298 10.75 43.26 61.93
CA LEU A 298 9.87 43.10 63.08
C LEU A 298 10.71 43.22 64.34
N THR A 299 10.47 44.26 65.13
CA THR A 299 11.07 44.46 66.45
C THR A 299 10.46 43.49 67.46
N ILE A 300 10.88 42.22 67.40
CA ILE A 300 10.52 41.20 68.40
C ILE A 300 11.35 41.45 69.68
N PRO A 301 10.80 41.37 70.89
CA PRO A 301 11.51 41.68 72.16
C PRO A 301 12.78 40.83 72.43
N ILE A 302 12.98 39.73 71.70
CA ILE A 302 14.19 38.88 71.77
C ILE A 302 15.41 39.58 71.14
N TYR A 303 15.21 40.55 70.23
CA TYR A 303 16.28 41.30 69.57
C TYR A 303 16.92 42.38 70.46
N SER A 304 16.25 42.79 71.54
CA SER A 304 16.67 43.92 72.38
C SER A 304 17.53 43.53 73.60
N ALA A 305 17.63 42.24 73.94
CA ALA A 305 18.06 41.82 75.28
C ALA A 305 19.55 41.51 75.47
N SER A 306 20.37 41.40 74.42
CA SER A 306 21.82 41.16 74.59
C SER A 306 22.58 41.45 73.30
N LYS A 307 23.90 41.71 73.40
CA LYS A 307 24.86 41.99 72.32
C LYS A 307 24.94 40.84 71.28
N GLY A 308 23.91 40.63 70.48
CA GLY A 308 23.75 39.40 69.68
C GLY A 308 22.91 39.50 68.42
N SER A 309 22.76 40.70 67.83
CA SER A 309 22.00 40.89 66.58
C SER A 309 22.56 40.08 65.40
N GLN A 310 23.88 39.87 65.33
CA GLN A 310 24.53 39.15 64.23
C GLN A 310 24.34 37.62 64.32
N TYR A 311 24.42 37.03 65.51
CA TYR A 311 24.35 35.57 65.70
C TYR A 311 22.98 34.98 65.33
N TYR A 312 21.89 35.72 65.54
CA TYR A 312 20.55 35.29 65.17
C TYR A 312 20.36 35.21 63.64
N TRP A 313 20.89 36.19 62.91
CA TRP A 313 20.86 36.18 61.44
C TRP A 313 21.64 34.99 60.88
N TYR A 314 22.86 34.74 61.39
CA TYR A 314 23.63 33.55 61.02
C TYR A 314 22.90 32.25 61.37
N GLY A 315 22.17 32.21 62.50
CA GLY A 315 21.36 31.07 62.90
C GLY A 315 20.25 30.72 61.92
N ILE A 316 19.45 31.71 61.49
CA ILE A 316 18.37 31.50 60.51
C ILE A 316 18.92 31.08 59.16
N VAL A 317 19.97 31.76 58.67
CA VAL A 317 20.61 31.42 57.39
C VAL A 317 21.15 29.99 57.45
N SER A 318 21.82 29.61 58.54
CA SER A 318 22.32 28.24 58.73
C SER A 318 21.19 27.20 58.73
N ILE A 319 20.08 27.46 59.43
CA ILE A 319 18.93 26.54 59.46
C ILE A 319 18.30 26.42 58.07
N SER A 320 18.11 27.53 57.36
CA SER A 320 17.53 27.52 56.01
C SER A 320 18.40 26.74 55.01
N CYS A 321 19.73 26.91 55.06
CA CYS A 321 20.67 26.13 54.25
C CYS A 321 20.60 24.63 54.57
N VAL A 322 20.48 24.27 55.86
CA VAL A 322 20.35 22.87 56.29
C VAL A 322 19.04 22.25 55.79
N VAL A 323 17.93 22.98 55.87
CA VAL A 323 16.63 22.53 55.36
C VAL A 323 16.69 22.32 53.84
N ILE A 324 17.32 23.22 53.08
CA ILE A 324 17.53 23.05 51.64
C ILE A 324 18.38 21.80 51.36
N MET A 325 19.49 21.61 52.07
CA MET A 325 20.35 20.43 51.88
C MET A 325 19.62 19.12 52.17
N ILE A 326 18.89 19.04 53.30
CA ILE A 326 18.15 17.82 53.68
C ILE A 326 17.04 17.56 52.68
N SER A 327 16.28 18.58 52.29
CA SER A 327 15.21 18.44 51.30
C SER A 327 15.76 17.95 49.97
N SER A 328 16.86 18.53 49.48
CA SER A 328 17.53 18.11 48.24
C SER A 328 18.02 16.66 48.33
N PHE A 329 18.59 16.25 49.47
CA PHE A 329 19.06 14.88 49.69
C PHE A 329 17.91 13.87 49.69
N VAL A 330 16.79 14.20 50.35
CA VAL A 330 15.58 13.37 50.36
C VAL A 330 15.00 13.25 48.94
N LEU A 331 14.98 14.34 48.17
CA LEU A 331 14.52 14.39 46.78
C LEU A 331 15.34 13.46 45.88
N VAL A 332 16.67 13.54 45.97
CA VAL A 332 17.60 12.69 45.20
C VAL A 332 17.46 11.22 45.61
N ARG A 333 17.31 10.94 46.90
CA ARG A 333 17.13 9.57 47.39
C ARG A 333 15.79 8.97 46.97
N TRP A 334 14.72 9.74 47.02
CA TRP A 334 13.40 9.33 46.54
C TRP A 334 13.44 9.04 45.04
N MET A 335 14.08 9.90 44.25
CA MET A 335 14.29 9.66 42.82
C MET A 335 15.00 8.34 42.53
N ARG A 336 16.10 8.05 43.24
CA ARG A 336 16.85 6.81 43.05
C ARG A 336 16.02 5.56 43.34
N ASN A 337 15.05 5.66 44.25
CA ASN A 337 14.19 4.55 44.64
C ASN A 337 12.96 4.41 43.74
N SER A 338 12.47 5.50 43.11
CA SER A 338 11.27 5.48 42.26
C SER A 338 11.52 4.98 40.82
N GLY A 339 12.73 4.54 40.48
CA GLY A 339 13.01 3.96 39.16
C GLY A 339 12.99 4.95 38.00
N LEU A 340 12.97 6.26 38.28
CA LEU A 340 13.31 7.32 37.33
C LEU A 340 14.82 7.23 37.07
N GLY A 341 15.19 6.27 36.23
CA GLY A 341 16.58 5.99 35.88
C GLY A 341 17.28 7.23 35.34
N ILE A 342 18.41 7.56 35.97
CA ILE A 342 19.58 7.97 35.20
C ILE A 342 20.25 6.69 34.72
#